data_AF-A0A7S1U4F5-F1
#
_entry.id   AF-A0A7S1U4F5-F1
#
_cell.length_a   1.000
_cell.length_b   1.000
_cell.length_c   1.000
_cell.angle_alpha   90.00
_cell.angle_beta   90.00
_cell.angle_gamma   90.00
#
_symmetry.space_group_name_H-M   'P 1'
#
loop_
_entity.id
_entity.type
_entity.pdbx_description
1 polymer ?
#
loop_
_entity_poly.entity_id
_entity_poly.type
_entity_poly.pdbx_seq_one_letter_code
_entity_poly.pdbx_strand_id
1 'polypeptide(L)'
;LRRSLSLILILILSLSLNLSRSLSLNPSLSLGPRLLGPMSSDEERRKELKPVPSVLEAATIAKEHFGLEKLTLVGQLDSYDDANFRIEDADGGKFTLKVHNGVESGQPKVLEAQIGMAAHLKAADIACPAAKPTTGGAPYARCDVRVASGATHSCAVKLLHWVEGETLVDQGATAEKLATAGAYLGRVNAVLDGFSHEGLDREHAWDLQRTAGAQSFVAQIDDEANRALVQSVIDAFNADVVPAQGALRRGPLMSDYNDANIVMTEDGTEVAGVIDLGDVVNSWRVNDVAIAMAYAMITSFGKGSGGRNGLAAAALLLSGFSKEYELNAEETALLKHLVACRLALSVTFGNYSYKQQPWNEYLLLHAEPAWAALRMLWRSDAARVRELFEAATSGSLSVSDAIAMAHAICAEGSPAPKRTPSTVTFVTGNAKKLEEVVAILAAGGDLPFRVVNQKIDLPELQGSPEDVAVEKCRLAAQEVSLSLSLSPSLSLSL
;
A
#
# COMPACT_ATOMS: atom_id res chain seq x y z
N LEU A 1 -28.48 36.97 -16.91
CA LEU A 1 -28.68 35.67 -16.23
C LEU A 1 -28.70 34.46 -17.18
N ARG A 2 -29.58 34.36 -18.19
CA ARG A 2 -29.57 33.19 -19.11
C ARG A 2 -28.32 33.05 -20.00
N ARG A 3 -27.67 34.14 -20.42
CA ARG A 3 -26.37 34.10 -21.14
C ARG A 3 -25.16 33.81 -20.26
N SER A 4 -25.30 34.00 -18.94
CA SER A 4 -24.24 33.74 -17.95
C SER A 4 -24.20 32.26 -17.54
N LEU A 5 -25.34 31.55 -17.66
CA LEU A 5 -25.45 30.11 -17.40
C LEU A 5 -24.81 29.25 -18.52
N SER A 6 -24.84 29.69 -19.78
CA SER A 6 -24.20 28.98 -20.90
C SER A 6 -22.66 29.01 -20.82
N LEU A 7 -22.07 30.06 -20.26
CA LEU A 7 -20.61 30.14 -20.05
C LEU A 7 -20.12 29.28 -18.88
N ILE A 8 -20.95 29.10 -17.85
CA ILE A 8 -20.64 28.24 -16.69
C ILE A 8 -20.72 26.76 -17.09
N LEU A 9 -21.62 26.39 -18.02
CA LEU A 9 -21.71 25.02 -18.53
C LEU A 9 -20.48 24.61 -19.38
N ILE A 10 -19.83 25.58 -20.04
CA ILE A 10 -18.63 25.36 -20.86
C ILE A 10 -17.37 25.13 -20.00
N LEU A 11 -17.31 25.71 -18.80
CA LEU A 11 -16.20 25.47 -17.86
C LEU A 11 -16.31 24.09 -17.15
N ILE A 12 -17.53 23.61 -16.92
CA ILE A 12 -17.78 22.35 -16.19
C ILE A 12 -17.50 21.11 -17.07
N LEU A 13 -17.73 21.18 -18.38
CA LEU A 13 -17.50 20.04 -19.28
C LEU A 13 -16.01 19.74 -19.57
N SER A 14 -15.11 20.71 -19.34
CA SER A 14 -13.66 20.49 -19.49
C SER A 14 -13.04 19.72 -18.31
N LEU A 15 -13.73 19.65 -17.17
CA LEU A 15 -13.37 18.77 -16.04
C LEU A 15 -13.98 17.36 -16.18
N SER A 16 -15.05 17.19 -16.95
CA SER A 16 -15.76 15.91 -17.09
C SER A 16 -15.33 15.06 -18.29
N LEU A 17 -14.59 15.59 -19.26
CA LEU A 17 -14.16 14.84 -20.45
C LEU A 17 -12.84 14.05 -20.29
N ASN A 18 -12.27 14.00 -19.08
CA ASN A 18 -11.26 12.99 -18.72
C ASN A 18 -11.88 11.67 -18.23
N LEU A 19 -13.21 11.57 -18.17
CA LEU A 19 -13.92 10.30 -18.06
C LEU A 19 -14.64 10.02 -19.37
N SER A 20 -14.36 8.85 -19.94
CA SER A 20 -15.01 8.24 -21.12
C SER A 20 -14.30 8.49 -22.45
N ARG A 21 -13.37 7.59 -22.78
CA ARG A 21 -13.27 7.01 -24.14
C ARG A 21 -12.68 5.61 -24.04
N SER A 22 -13.56 4.61 -23.98
CA SER A 22 -13.25 3.29 -24.53
C SER A 22 -13.12 3.45 -26.05
N LEU A 23 -12.04 2.94 -26.62
CA LEU A 23 -11.89 2.80 -28.05
C LEU A 23 -11.78 1.32 -28.36
N SER A 24 -12.71 0.85 -29.18
CA SER A 24 -12.74 -0.46 -29.79
C SER A 24 -11.53 -0.65 -30.71
N LEU A 25 -10.80 -1.74 -30.49
CA LEU A 25 -9.67 -2.18 -31.30
C LEU A 25 -10.15 -3.04 -32.47
N ASN A 26 -9.55 -2.84 -33.65
CA ASN A 26 -9.60 -3.77 -34.79
C ASN A 26 -8.41 -4.74 -34.69
N PRO A 27 -8.54 -6.04 -35.05
CA PRO A 27 -7.61 -7.07 -34.59
C PRO A 27 -6.51 -7.33 -35.61
N SER A 28 -5.25 -7.23 -35.20
CA SER A 28 -4.18 -8.09 -35.72
C SER A 28 -2.95 -8.08 -34.83
N LEU A 29 -2.68 -9.27 -34.27
CA LEU A 29 -1.38 -9.82 -33.82
C LEU A 29 -0.41 -8.88 -33.08
N SER A 30 -0.47 -8.91 -31.76
CA SER A 30 0.71 -8.82 -30.88
C SER A 30 0.33 -9.31 -29.49
N LEU A 31 1.05 -10.31 -28.97
CA LEU A 31 0.87 -10.90 -27.64
C LEU A 31 0.98 -9.81 -26.55
N GLY A 32 -0.16 -9.47 -25.94
CA GLY A 32 -0.25 -8.55 -24.79
C GLY A 32 -0.61 -9.28 -23.48
N PRO A 33 -0.37 -8.65 -22.32
CA PRO A 33 -0.58 -9.25 -21.00
C PRO A 33 -2.07 -9.52 -20.78
N ARG A 34 -2.40 -10.64 -20.12
CA ARG A 34 -3.77 -10.99 -19.74
C ARG A 34 -4.39 -9.84 -18.95
N LEU A 35 -5.35 -9.13 -19.55
CA LEU A 35 -6.27 -8.24 -18.83
C LEU A 35 -7.18 -9.12 -17.96
N LEU A 36 -6.85 -9.23 -16.66
CA LEU A 36 -7.64 -9.88 -15.62
C LEU A 36 -8.49 -8.83 -14.89
N GLY A 37 -9.54 -9.29 -14.19
CA GLY A 37 -10.60 -8.47 -13.58
C GLY A 37 -10.11 -7.44 -12.55
N PRO A 38 -11.00 -6.53 -12.09
CA PRO A 38 -10.61 -5.47 -11.17
C PRO A 38 -10.15 -6.05 -9.82
N MET A 39 -9.07 -5.49 -9.28
CA MET A 39 -8.49 -5.81 -7.96
C MET A 39 -9.52 -5.79 -6.82
N SER A 40 -10.66 -5.10 -7.03
CA SER A 40 -11.79 -5.08 -6.11
C SER A 40 -12.44 -6.43 -5.89
N SER A 41 -12.47 -7.32 -6.90
CA SER A 41 -13.24 -8.56 -6.78
C SER A 41 -12.62 -9.57 -5.83
N ASP A 42 -11.30 -9.66 -5.74
CA ASP A 42 -10.66 -10.66 -4.87
C ASP A 42 -10.65 -10.22 -3.41
N GLU A 43 -10.46 -8.93 -3.12
CA GLU A 43 -10.57 -8.43 -1.75
C GLU A 43 -12.01 -8.55 -1.22
N GLU A 44 -13.01 -8.24 -2.05
CA GLU A 44 -14.43 -8.50 -1.76
C GLU A 44 -14.66 -9.99 -1.45
N ARG A 45 -14.19 -10.88 -2.32
CA ARG A 45 -14.34 -12.33 -2.17
C ARG A 45 -13.65 -12.87 -0.93
N ARG A 46 -12.50 -12.33 -0.50
CA ARG A 46 -11.85 -12.74 0.75
C ARG A 46 -12.75 -12.50 1.96
N LYS A 47 -13.52 -11.41 1.98
CA LYS A 47 -14.48 -11.15 3.07
C LYS A 47 -15.66 -12.12 3.05
N GLU A 48 -16.21 -12.40 1.87
CA GLU A 48 -17.33 -13.34 1.71
C GLU A 48 -16.92 -14.80 2.00
N LEU A 49 -15.67 -15.15 1.66
CA LEU A 49 -15.09 -16.47 1.79
C LEU A 49 -14.16 -16.63 3.01
N LYS A 50 -14.21 -15.69 3.95
CA LYS A 50 -13.52 -15.80 5.25
C LYS A 50 -14.11 -16.99 6.02
N PRO A 51 -13.30 -17.95 6.48
CA PRO A 51 -13.80 -19.14 7.15
C PRO A 51 -14.24 -18.79 8.57
N VAL A 52 -15.32 -19.42 9.02
CA VAL A 52 -15.89 -19.23 10.36
C VAL A 52 -16.12 -20.56 11.09
N PRO A 53 -15.10 -21.44 11.17
CA PRO A 53 -15.24 -22.69 11.90
C PRO A 53 -15.43 -22.41 13.40
N SER A 54 -16.27 -23.22 14.04
CA SER A 54 -16.39 -23.25 15.49
C SER A 54 -15.12 -23.81 16.14
N VAL A 55 -14.94 -23.53 17.43
CA VAL A 55 -13.88 -24.13 18.26
C VAL A 55 -13.88 -25.65 18.19
N LEU A 56 -15.07 -26.28 18.16
CA LEU A 56 -15.21 -27.73 18.07
C LEU A 56 -14.77 -28.26 16.69
N GLU A 57 -15.15 -27.58 15.60
CA GLU A 57 -14.70 -27.93 14.26
C GLU A 57 -13.19 -27.81 14.12
N ALA A 58 -12.60 -26.73 14.64
CA ALA A 58 -11.14 -26.54 14.64
C ALA A 58 -10.41 -27.68 15.39
N ALA A 59 -10.90 -28.07 16.57
CA ALA A 59 -10.35 -29.19 17.33
C ALA A 59 -10.47 -30.53 16.57
N THR A 60 -11.62 -30.78 15.93
CA THR A 60 -11.85 -31.97 15.10
C THR A 60 -10.88 -32.01 13.92
N ILE A 61 -10.70 -30.90 13.21
CA ILE A 61 -9.77 -30.80 12.08
C ILE A 61 -8.33 -31.09 12.52
N ALA A 62 -7.90 -30.51 13.64
CA ALA A 62 -6.57 -30.74 14.21
C ALA A 62 -6.34 -32.22 14.56
N LYS A 63 -7.35 -32.88 15.12
CA LYS A 63 -7.31 -34.30 15.44
C LYS A 63 -7.26 -35.18 14.18
N GLU A 64 -8.24 -35.04 13.30
CA GLU A 64 -8.45 -35.95 12.16
C GLU A 64 -7.34 -35.83 11.11
N HIS A 65 -6.88 -34.62 10.82
CA HIS A 65 -5.92 -34.38 9.75
C HIS A 65 -4.46 -34.32 10.23
N PHE A 66 -4.21 -33.96 11.49
CA PHE A 66 -2.85 -33.76 12.01
C PHE A 66 -2.47 -34.67 13.19
N GLY A 67 -3.39 -35.54 13.63
CA GLY A 67 -3.11 -36.58 14.63
C GLY A 67 -2.94 -36.03 16.05
N LEU A 68 -3.47 -34.83 16.34
CA LEU A 68 -3.47 -34.27 17.69
C LEU A 68 -4.60 -34.90 18.54
N GLU A 69 -4.39 -36.13 19.00
CA GLU A 69 -5.41 -36.91 19.73
C GLU A 69 -5.86 -36.28 21.05
N LYS A 70 -4.93 -35.65 21.76
CA LYS A 70 -5.17 -34.92 23.00
C LYS A 70 -4.64 -33.50 22.83
N LEU A 71 -5.55 -32.55 22.72
CA LEU A 71 -5.24 -31.14 22.53
C LEU A 71 -6.08 -30.25 23.43
N THR A 72 -5.55 -29.07 23.71
CA THR A 72 -6.25 -27.94 24.30
C THR A 72 -6.32 -26.85 23.24
N LEU A 73 -7.54 -26.39 22.93
CA LEU A 73 -7.71 -25.20 22.10
C LEU A 73 -7.67 -23.99 23.03
N VAL A 74 -6.57 -23.23 22.95
CA VAL A 74 -6.33 -22.08 23.82
C VAL A 74 -7.25 -20.92 23.45
N GLY A 75 -7.55 -20.78 22.17
CA GLY A 75 -8.50 -19.78 21.68
C GLY A 75 -8.38 -19.53 20.18
N GLN A 76 -9.35 -18.80 19.65
CA GLN A 76 -9.27 -18.19 18.33
C GLN A 76 -8.41 -16.92 18.42
N LEU A 77 -7.50 -16.76 17.47
CA LEU A 77 -6.65 -15.57 17.33
C LEU A 77 -7.30 -14.59 16.35
N ASP A 78 -7.03 -13.30 16.53
CA ASP A 78 -7.43 -12.28 15.57
C ASP A 78 -6.83 -12.56 14.19
N SER A 79 -7.60 -12.23 13.15
CA SER A 79 -7.21 -12.47 11.76
C SER A 79 -8.01 -11.60 10.81
N TYR A 80 -7.36 -11.17 9.72
CA TYR A 80 -7.95 -10.34 8.69
C TYR A 80 -8.87 -11.17 7.76
N ASP A 81 -8.31 -12.13 7.02
CA ASP A 81 -9.04 -12.95 6.04
C ASP A 81 -9.21 -14.43 6.42
N ASP A 82 -8.29 -14.97 7.22
CA ASP A 82 -8.26 -16.38 7.61
C ASP A 82 -8.95 -16.62 8.98
N ALA A 83 -8.98 -17.87 9.45
CA ALA A 83 -9.30 -18.20 10.84
C ALA A 83 -8.12 -18.94 11.48
N ASN A 84 -7.60 -18.38 12.57
CA ASN A 84 -6.40 -18.87 13.26
C ASN A 84 -6.78 -19.34 14.67
N PHE A 85 -6.25 -20.49 15.10
CA PHE A 85 -6.47 -21.02 16.45
C PHE A 85 -5.15 -21.43 17.07
N ARG A 86 -4.92 -21.02 18.33
CA ARG A 86 -3.80 -21.50 19.12
C ARG A 86 -4.18 -22.85 19.74
N ILE A 87 -3.34 -23.85 19.49
CA ILE A 87 -3.50 -25.22 19.95
C ILE A 87 -2.27 -25.63 20.75
N GLU A 88 -2.50 -26.33 21.85
CA GLU A 88 -1.45 -27.01 22.62
C GLU A 88 -1.77 -28.50 22.66
N ASP A 89 -0.80 -29.34 22.34
CA ASP A 89 -0.93 -30.79 22.51
C ASP A 89 -0.59 -31.23 23.94
N ALA A 90 -0.92 -32.48 24.27
CA ALA A 90 -0.67 -33.04 25.60
C ALA A 90 0.82 -33.21 25.94
N ASP A 91 1.71 -33.16 24.94
CA ASP A 91 3.16 -33.30 25.10
C ASP A 91 3.85 -31.92 25.24
N GLY A 92 3.05 -30.83 25.27
CA GLY A 92 3.54 -29.45 25.41
C GLY A 92 3.88 -28.77 24.10
N GLY A 93 3.62 -29.41 22.95
CA GLY A 93 3.79 -28.82 21.63
C GLY A 93 2.76 -27.73 21.38
N LYS A 94 3.21 -26.55 20.94
CA LYS A 94 2.36 -25.41 20.60
C LYS A 94 2.25 -25.24 19.08
N PHE A 95 1.05 -24.95 18.61
CA PHE A 95 0.74 -24.81 17.20
C PHE A 95 -0.27 -23.70 16.93
N THR A 96 -0.26 -23.23 15.68
CA THR A 96 -1.34 -22.44 15.08
C THR A 96 -2.04 -23.27 14.02
N LEU A 97 -3.31 -23.57 14.22
CA LEU A 97 -4.17 -24.10 13.16
C LEU A 97 -4.71 -22.92 12.35
N LYS A 98 -4.26 -22.79 11.10
CA LYS A 98 -4.72 -21.75 10.16
C LYS A 98 -5.65 -22.38 9.13
N VAL A 99 -6.91 -21.95 9.12
CA VAL A 99 -7.89 -22.24 8.06
C VAL A 99 -7.85 -21.06 7.10
N HIS A 100 -7.33 -21.29 5.89
CA HIS A 100 -7.21 -20.26 4.87
C HIS A 100 -8.58 -19.88 4.31
N ASN A 101 -8.75 -18.61 3.96
CA ASN A 101 -9.90 -18.13 3.22
C ASN A 101 -10.07 -18.82 1.86
N GLY A 102 -11.29 -18.75 1.30
CA GLY A 102 -11.62 -19.47 0.06
C GLY A 102 -10.84 -19.01 -1.18
N VAL A 103 -10.41 -17.75 -1.25
CA VAL A 103 -9.63 -17.23 -2.39
C VAL A 103 -8.24 -17.85 -2.42
N GLU A 104 -7.50 -17.79 -1.31
CA GLU A 104 -6.18 -18.42 -1.18
C GLU A 104 -6.27 -19.95 -1.20
N SER A 105 -7.35 -20.53 -0.65
CA SER A 105 -7.64 -21.97 -0.76
C SER A 105 -7.80 -22.41 -2.22
N GLY A 106 -8.24 -21.54 -3.12
CA GLY A 106 -8.31 -21.79 -4.56
C GLY A 106 -6.95 -21.74 -5.28
N GLN A 107 -5.86 -21.44 -4.58
CA GLN A 107 -4.54 -21.19 -5.16
C GLN A 107 -3.45 -22.11 -4.58
N PRO A 108 -3.41 -23.41 -4.97
CA PRO A 108 -2.45 -24.38 -4.44
C PRO A 108 -0.98 -23.92 -4.53
N LYS A 109 -0.61 -23.28 -5.65
CA LYS A 109 0.75 -22.77 -5.86
C LYS A 109 1.17 -21.71 -4.85
N VAL A 110 0.25 -20.87 -4.40
CA VAL A 110 0.51 -19.88 -3.36
C VAL A 110 0.72 -20.58 -2.02
N LEU A 111 -0.14 -21.56 -1.69
CA LEU A 111 0.00 -22.34 -0.46
C LEU A 111 1.34 -23.10 -0.42
N GLU A 112 1.75 -23.69 -1.55
CA GLU A 112 3.06 -24.32 -1.76
C GLU A 112 4.21 -23.30 -1.59
N ALA A 113 4.08 -22.10 -2.17
CA ALA A 113 5.07 -21.03 -2.04
C ALA A 113 5.29 -20.62 -0.58
N GLN A 114 4.21 -20.44 0.19
CA GLN A 114 4.28 -20.11 1.61
C GLN A 114 5.03 -21.18 2.42
N ILE A 115 4.75 -22.45 2.15
CA ILE A 115 5.40 -23.59 2.84
C ILE A 115 6.87 -23.69 2.43
N GLY A 116 7.16 -23.56 1.14
CA GLY A 116 8.52 -23.57 0.60
C GLY A 116 9.36 -22.42 1.15
N MET A 117 8.78 -21.22 1.26
CA MET A 117 9.46 -20.05 1.83
C MET A 117 9.80 -20.27 3.30
N ALA A 118 8.85 -20.77 4.10
CA ALA A 118 9.11 -21.10 5.51
C ALA A 118 10.23 -22.14 5.66
N ALA A 119 10.25 -23.17 4.81
CA ALA A 119 11.30 -24.19 4.82
C ALA A 119 12.66 -23.59 4.43
N HIS A 120 12.71 -22.71 3.42
CA HIS A 120 13.92 -22.03 2.97
C HIS A 120 14.50 -21.11 4.06
N LEU A 121 13.66 -20.31 4.71
CA LEU A 121 14.05 -19.46 5.84
C LEU A 121 14.58 -20.30 7.00
N LYS A 122 13.88 -21.37 7.38
CA LYS A 122 14.31 -22.27 8.45
C LYS A 122 15.66 -22.93 8.16
N ALA A 123 15.95 -23.27 6.91
CA ALA A 123 17.24 -23.84 6.51
C ALA A 123 18.41 -22.84 6.68
N ALA A 124 18.12 -21.54 6.74
CA ALA A 124 19.07 -20.46 7.00
C ALA A 124 19.00 -19.92 8.44
N ASP A 125 18.43 -20.69 9.38
CA ASP A 125 18.29 -20.34 10.79
C ASP A 125 17.41 -19.09 11.06
N ILE A 126 16.48 -18.80 10.13
CA ILE A 126 15.44 -17.79 10.32
C ILE A 126 14.17 -18.49 10.79
N ALA A 127 13.83 -18.28 12.07
CA ALA A 127 12.64 -18.86 12.67
C ALA A 127 11.35 -18.28 12.06
N CYS A 128 10.49 -19.18 11.61
CA CYS A 128 9.16 -18.88 11.10
C CYS A 128 8.23 -20.09 11.31
N PRO A 129 6.90 -19.93 11.17
CA PRO A 129 5.94 -21.01 11.38
C PRO A 129 6.07 -22.14 10.34
N ALA A 130 6.87 -23.16 10.66
CA ALA A 130 7.02 -24.32 9.80
C ALA A 130 5.73 -25.16 9.80
N ALA A 131 5.29 -25.61 8.61
CA ALA A 131 4.12 -26.46 8.49
C ALA A 131 4.41 -27.88 9.02
N LYS A 132 3.53 -28.38 9.90
CA LYS A 132 3.45 -29.79 10.27
C LYS A 132 2.64 -30.52 9.19
N PRO A 133 3.19 -31.56 8.55
CA PRO A 133 2.44 -32.37 7.59
C PRO A 133 1.20 -33.03 8.21
N THR A 134 0.23 -33.35 7.38
CA THR A 134 -0.92 -34.17 7.77
C THR A 134 -0.50 -35.59 8.13
N THR A 135 -1.38 -36.36 8.76
CA THR A 135 -1.16 -37.81 9.04
C THR A 135 -0.89 -38.62 7.77
N GLY A 136 -1.39 -38.16 6.61
CA GLY A 136 -1.12 -38.73 5.29
C GLY A 136 0.15 -38.19 4.61
N GLY A 137 0.91 -37.30 5.26
CA GLY A 137 2.14 -36.71 4.73
C GLY A 137 1.93 -35.53 3.76
N ALA A 138 0.69 -35.09 3.53
CA ALA A 138 0.42 -33.92 2.71
C ALA A 138 0.83 -32.62 3.46
N PRO A 139 1.23 -31.55 2.75
CA PRO A 139 1.71 -30.33 3.39
C PRO A 139 0.59 -29.49 4.04
N TYR A 140 -0.67 -29.75 3.66
CA TYR A 140 -1.87 -29.13 4.23
C TYR A 140 -3.08 -30.06 4.00
N ALA A 141 -4.14 -29.85 4.77
CA ALA A 141 -5.42 -30.55 4.63
C ALA A 141 -6.44 -29.72 3.84
N ARG A 142 -7.53 -30.35 3.39
CA ARG A 142 -8.69 -29.69 2.81
C ARG A 142 -9.92 -30.05 3.60
N CYS A 143 -10.64 -29.05 4.09
CA CYS A 143 -11.80 -29.23 4.95
C CYS A 143 -12.95 -28.36 4.46
N ASP A 144 -14.15 -28.91 4.43
CA ASP A 144 -15.35 -28.16 4.12
C ASP A 144 -15.80 -27.42 5.39
N VAL A 145 -15.73 -26.09 5.35
CA VAL A 145 -16.06 -25.21 6.48
C VAL A 145 -17.08 -24.17 6.06
N ARG A 146 -17.86 -23.67 7.01
CA ARG A 146 -18.73 -22.52 6.77
C ARG A 146 -17.88 -21.27 6.58
N VAL A 147 -18.26 -20.43 5.63
CA VAL A 147 -17.65 -19.11 5.40
C VAL A 147 -18.61 -17.97 5.75
N ALA A 148 -18.11 -16.74 5.80
CA ALA A 148 -18.87 -15.55 6.22
C ALA A 148 -20.16 -15.31 5.42
N SER A 149 -20.17 -15.62 4.12
CA SER A 149 -21.39 -15.60 3.27
C SER A 149 -22.47 -16.62 3.69
N GLY A 150 -22.16 -17.53 4.62
CA GLY A 150 -23.04 -18.59 5.09
C GLY A 150 -22.99 -19.88 4.27
N ALA A 151 -22.28 -19.87 3.13
CA ALA A 151 -22.03 -21.06 2.32
C ALA A 151 -21.00 -21.99 2.98
N THR A 152 -20.96 -23.24 2.52
CA THR A 152 -19.86 -24.17 2.80
C THR A 152 -18.83 -24.07 1.68
N HIS A 153 -17.56 -23.99 2.04
CA HIS A 153 -16.45 -23.91 1.10
C HIS A 153 -15.33 -24.88 1.49
N SER A 154 -14.67 -25.46 0.50
CA SER A 154 -13.51 -26.32 0.71
C SER A 154 -12.27 -25.47 0.94
N CYS A 155 -11.88 -25.30 2.19
CA CYS A 155 -10.76 -24.48 2.62
C CYS A 155 -9.50 -25.32 2.83
N ALA A 156 -8.33 -24.74 2.53
CA ALA A 156 -7.05 -25.31 2.90
C ALA A 156 -6.78 -25.06 4.40
N VAL A 157 -6.26 -26.07 5.09
CA VAL A 157 -5.93 -25.98 6.51
C VAL A 157 -4.48 -26.37 6.73
N LYS A 158 -3.72 -25.51 7.42
CA LYS A 158 -2.34 -25.76 7.84
C LYS A 158 -2.28 -25.86 9.36
N LEU A 159 -1.44 -26.75 9.85
CA LEU A 159 -0.98 -26.72 11.23
C LEU A 159 0.46 -26.23 11.22
N LEU A 160 0.71 -25.11 11.86
CA LEU A 160 2.01 -24.45 11.88
C LEU A 160 2.62 -24.54 13.27
N HIS A 161 3.91 -24.84 13.36
CA HIS A 161 4.63 -24.78 14.64
C HIS A 161 4.62 -23.35 15.19
N TRP A 162 4.39 -23.24 16.49
CA TRP A 162 4.44 -21.96 17.20
C TRP A 162 5.87 -21.40 17.22
N VAL A 163 5.98 -20.09 17.07
CA VAL A 163 7.25 -19.35 17.27
C VAL A 163 7.21 -18.79 18.69
N GLU A 164 8.13 -19.25 19.53
CA GLU A 164 8.20 -18.84 20.94
C GLU A 164 8.65 -17.37 21.08
N GLY A 165 8.09 -16.67 22.07
CA GLY A 165 8.33 -15.26 22.32
C GLY A 165 7.02 -14.45 22.38
N GLU A 166 7.17 -13.13 22.41
CA GLU A 166 6.05 -12.19 22.41
C GLU A 166 6.18 -11.23 21.21
N THR A 167 5.07 -10.74 20.68
CA THR A 167 5.12 -9.84 19.53
C THR A 167 5.73 -8.48 19.91
N LEU A 168 6.31 -7.77 18.93
CA LEU A 168 6.85 -6.43 19.15
C LEU A 168 5.76 -5.44 19.60
N VAL A 169 4.53 -5.60 19.11
CA VAL A 169 3.39 -4.78 19.55
C VAL A 169 3.06 -5.03 21.02
N ASP A 170 3.07 -6.28 21.48
CA ASP A 170 2.75 -6.65 22.87
C ASP A 170 3.83 -6.20 23.85
N GLN A 171 5.11 -6.37 23.49
CA GLN A 171 6.23 -5.92 24.33
C GLN A 171 6.45 -4.40 24.29
N GLY A 172 5.83 -3.71 23.34
CA GLY A 172 6.10 -2.31 23.03
C GLY A 172 7.43 -2.11 22.29
N ALA A 173 7.38 -1.29 21.24
CA ALA A 173 8.55 -0.89 20.49
C ALA A 173 9.40 0.15 21.26
N THR A 174 10.72 0.01 21.12
CA THR A 174 11.72 1.03 21.47
C THR A 174 12.59 1.33 20.24
N ALA A 175 13.44 2.35 20.32
CA ALA A 175 14.38 2.67 19.27
C ALA A 175 15.31 1.49 18.93
N GLU A 176 15.79 0.79 19.96
CA GLU A 176 16.68 -0.36 19.85
C GLU A 176 15.95 -1.53 19.20
N LYS A 177 14.74 -1.87 19.66
CA LYS A 177 13.95 -2.96 19.09
C LYS A 177 13.62 -2.73 17.62
N LEU A 178 13.33 -1.49 17.22
CA LEU A 178 13.09 -1.15 15.81
C LEU A 178 14.33 -1.35 14.94
N ALA A 179 15.52 -0.97 15.44
CA ALA A 179 16.77 -1.24 14.74
C ALA A 179 17.07 -2.75 14.66
N THR A 180 16.86 -3.51 15.73
CA THR A 180 16.99 -4.97 15.75
C THR A 180 16.02 -5.64 14.75
N ALA A 181 14.76 -5.21 14.72
CA ALA A 181 13.76 -5.67 13.76
C ALA A 181 14.18 -5.37 12.31
N GLY A 182 14.67 -4.16 12.06
CA GLY A 182 15.22 -3.79 10.76
C GLY A 182 16.33 -4.74 10.30
N ALA A 183 17.34 -4.97 11.16
CA ALA A 183 18.44 -5.87 10.86
C ALA A 183 17.95 -7.30 10.57
N TYR A 184 17.00 -7.80 11.36
CA TYR A 184 16.40 -9.11 11.11
C TYR A 184 15.73 -9.19 9.73
N LEU A 185 14.95 -8.18 9.34
CA LEU A 185 14.35 -8.12 8.00
C LEU A 185 15.41 -8.06 6.88
N GLY A 186 16.52 -7.37 7.09
CA GLY A 186 17.62 -7.35 6.13
C GLY A 186 18.21 -8.75 5.91
N ARG A 187 18.40 -9.53 6.99
CA ARG A 187 18.82 -10.94 6.88
C ARG A 187 17.78 -11.83 6.20
N VAL A 188 16.50 -11.66 6.53
CA VAL A 188 15.38 -12.32 5.82
C VAL A 188 15.49 -12.06 4.33
N ASN A 189 15.69 -10.80 3.95
CA ASN A 189 15.84 -10.43 2.56
C ASN A 189 17.07 -11.09 1.92
N ALA A 190 18.24 -11.02 2.53
CA ALA A 190 19.43 -11.68 1.99
C ALA A 190 19.24 -13.19 1.74
N VAL A 191 18.53 -13.88 2.64
CA VAL A 191 18.20 -15.31 2.47
C VAL A 191 17.19 -15.53 1.34
N LEU A 192 16.17 -14.68 1.25
CA LEU A 192 15.11 -14.79 0.26
C LEU A 192 15.59 -14.50 -1.18
N ASP A 193 16.70 -13.80 -1.40
CA ASP A 193 17.28 -13.64 -2.74
C ASP A 193 17.61 -14.99 -3.42
N GLY A 194 17.84 -16.04 -2.62
CA GLY A 194 18.05 -17.41 -3.10
C GLY A 194 16.77 -18.24 -3.26
N PHE A 195 15.58 -17.69 -2.98
CA PHE A 195 14.31 -18.40 -3.05
C PHE A 195 13.53 -18.07 -4.32
N SER A 196 12.85 -19.06 -4.89
CA SER A 196 11.94 -18.86 -6.02
C SER A 196 10.84 -19.91 -6.00
N HIS A 197 9.62 -19.48 -6.32
CA HIS A 197 8.47 -20.36 -6.49
C HIS A 197 7.43 -19.70 -7.38
N GLU A 198 6.86 -20.44 -8.34
CA GLU A 198 5.87 -19.91 -9.30
C GLU A 198 4.62 -19.31 -8.62
N GLY A 199 4.28 -19.81 -7.44
CA GLY A 199 3.16 -19.27 -6.65
C GLY A 199 3.36 -17.86 -6.10
N LEU A 200 4.58 -17.33 -6.14
CA LEU A 200 4.84 -15.94 -5.78
C LEU A 200 4.50 -14.97 -6.93
N ASP A 201 4.43 -15.44 -8.17
CA ASP A 201 4.01 -14.65 -9.33
C ASP A 201 2.48 -14.55 -9.36
N ARG A 202 1.93 -13.84 -8.36
CA ARG A 202 0.49 -13.61 -8.16
C ARG A 202 0.17 -12.13 -8.12
N GLU A 203 -1.10 -11.81 -8.37
CA GLU A 203 -1.63 -10.49 -8.04
C GLU A 203 -2.09 -10.48 -6.58
N HIS A 204 -1.69 -9.45 -5.84
CA HIS A 204 -2.06 -9.30 -4.44
C HIS A 204 -2.36 -7.83 -4.14
N ALA A 205 -3.50 -7.55 -3.49
CA ALA A 205 -3.99 -6.19 -3.30
C ALA A 205 -3.06 -5.34 -2.42
N TRP A 206 -2.38 -5.98 -1.48
CA TRP A 206 -1.46 -5.34 -0.53
C TRP A 206 -0.04 -5.14 -1.08
N ASP A 207 0.26 -5.65 -2.27
CA ASP A 207 1.55 -5.42 -2.94
C ASP A 207 1.66 -3.95 -3.37
N LEU A 208 2.73 -3.27 -2.94
CA LEU A 208 2.93 -1.85 -3.29
C LEU A 208 3.08 -1.61 -4.79
N GLN A 209 3.56 -2.61 -5.56
CA GLN A 209 3.57 -2.53 -7.02
C GLN A 209 2.16 -2.33 -7.61
N ARG A 210 1.12 -2.67 -6.86
CA ARG A 210 -0.30 -2.57 -7.24
C ARG A 210 -1.02 -1.38 -6.62
N THR A 211 -0.30 -0.40 -6.08
CA THR A 211 -0.90 0.75 -5.36
C THR A 211 -1.96 1.50 -6.19
N ALA A 212 -1.77 1.62 -7.51
CA ALA A 212 -2.78 2.23 -8.39
C ALA A 212 -4.16 1.53 -8.34
N GLY A 213 -4.21 0.23 -8.04
CA GLY A 213 -5.46 -0.52 -7.90
C GLY A 213 -6.31 -0.11 -6.70
N ALA A 214 -5.74 0.57 -5.71
CA ALA A 214 -6.49 1.13 -4.58
C ALA A 214 -7.48 2.23 -5.01
N GLN A 215 -7.31 2.80 -6.21
CA GLN A 215 -8.20 3.82 -6.78
C GLN A 215 -9.68 3.41 -6.72
N SER A 216 -9.98 2.12 -6.95
CA SER A 216 -11.34 1.58 -6.92
C SER A 216 -12.00 1.65 -5.54
N PHE A 217 -11.22 1.80 -4.48
CA PHE A 217 -11.69 1.87 -3.10
C PHE A 217 -11.69 3.28 -2.51
N VAL A 218 -11.02 4.25 -3.15
CA VAL A 218 -10.89 5.64 -2.67
C VAL A 218 -12.26 6.30 -2.44
N ALA A 219 -13.24 6.02 -3.30
CA ALA A 219 -14.60 6.56 -3.17
C ALA A 219 -15.31 6.11 -1.88
N GLN A 220 -14.83 5.04 -1.23
CA GLN A 220 -15.39 4.51 0.01
C GLN A 220 -14.84 5.20 1.27
N ILE A 221 -13.89 6.12 1.14
CA ILE A 221 -13.39 6.95 2.24
C ILE A 221 -14.35 8.13 2.43
N ASP A 222 -15.01 8.21 3.59
CA ASP A 222 -16.07 9.20 3.84
C ASP A 222 -15.54 10.63 3.92
N ASP A 223 -14.46 10.84 4.67
CA ASP A 223 -13.85 12.16 4.83
C ASP A 223 -13.15 12.62 3.55
N GLU A 224 -13.55 13.80 3.05
CA GLU A 224 -13.06 14.34 1.78
C GLU A 224 -11.57 14.67 1.81
N ALA A 225 -11.05 15.14 2.95
CA ALA A 225 -9.64 15.47 3.10
C ALA A 225 -8.77 14.21 3.10
N ASN A 226 -9.20 13.14 3.77
CA ASN A 226 -8.59 11.83 3.76
C ASN A 226 -8.62 11.21 2.36
N ARG A 227 -9.75 11.34 1.66
CA ARG A 227 -9.89 10.89 0.27
C ARG A 227 -8.89 11.61 -0.66
N ALA A 228 -8.81 12.93 -0.55
CA ALA A 228 -7.87 13.74 -1.33
C ALA A 228 -6.40 13.41 -0.98
N LEU A 229 -6.11 13.10 0.29
CA LEU A 229 -4.79 12.67 0.72
C LEU A 229 -4.38 11.36 0.05
N VAL A 230 -5.22 10.32 0.12
CA VAL A 230 -4.95 9.03 -0.54
C VAL A 230 -4.84 9.21 -2.05
N GLN A 231 -5.73 9.99 -2.67
CA GLN A 231 -5.66 10.28 -4.10
C GLN A 231 -4.31 10.89 -4.48
N SER A 232 -3.82 11.86 -3.71
CA SER A 232 -2.52 12.49 -4.00
C SER A 232 -1.34 11.54 -3.91
N VAL A 233 -1.40 10.51 -3.05
CA VAL A 233 -0.38 9.46 -2.97
C VAL A 233 -0.42 8.56 -4.20
N ILE A 234 -1.63 8.17 -4.65
CA ILE A 234 -1.80 7.37 -5.87
C ILE A 234 -1.32 8.14 -7.11
N ASP A 235 -1.63 9.43 -7.18
CA ASP A 235 -1.19 10.30 -8.27
C ASP A 235 0.35 10.39 -8.31
N ALA A 236 0.98 10.59 -7.15
CA ALA A 236 2.44 10.61 -7.04
C ALA A 236 3.09 9.25 -7.33
N PHE A 237 2.47 8.14 -6.91
CA PHE A 237 2.92 6.80 -7.30
C PHE A 237 2.97 6.64 -8.83
N ASN A 238 1.92 7.07 -9.53
CA ASN A 238 1.86 7.00 -10.99
C ASN A 238 2.86 7.96 -11.67
N ALA A 239 3.10 9.13 -11.07
CA ALA A 239 3.99 10.15 -11.63
C ALA A 239 5.48 9.85 -11.39
N ASP A 240 5.82 9.30 -10.21
CA ASP A 240 7.21 9.22 -9.73
C ASP A 240 7.72 7.78 -9.60
N VAL A 241 6.89 6.83 -9.13
CA VAL A 241 7.32 5.43 -8.89
C VAL A 241 7.20 4.59 -10.15
N VAL A 242 6.07 4.67 -10.86
CA VAL A 242 5.81 3.85 -12.05
C VAL A 242 6.85 4.08 -13.16
N PRO A 243 7.31 5.31 -13.47
CA PRO A 243 8.36 5.52 -14.46
C PRO A 243 9.72 4.96 -14.03
N ALA A 244 10.02 4.93 -12.74
CA ALA A 244 11.28 4.45 -12.17
C ALA A 244 11.32 2.94 -11.90
N GLN A 245 10.19 2.22 -12.06
CA GLN A 245 10.06 0.82 -11.68
C GLN A 245 11.11 -0.13 -12.29
N GLY A 246 11.67 0.21 -13.45
CA GLY A 246 12.70 -0.60 -14.12
C GLY A 246 14.03 -0.65 -13.38
N ALA A 247 14.27 0.30 -12.47
CA ALA A 247 15.45 0.35 -11.60
C ALA A 247 15.25 -0.34 -10.24
N LEU A 248 14.01 -0.75 -9.92
CA LEU A 248 13.69 -1.44 -8.67
C LEU A 248 13.93 -2.94 -8.83
N ARG A 249 14.79 -3.51 -7.98
CA ARG A 249 15.10 -4.95 -8.05
C ARG A 249 13.89 -5.75 -7.63
N ARG A 250 13.65 -6.87 -8.32
CA ARG A 250 12.55 -7.78 -8.01
C ARG A 250 13.03 -9.01 -7.25
N GLY A 251 12.16 -9.56 -6.42
CA GLY A 251 12.31 -10.89 -5.84
C GLY A 251 11.22 -11.18 -4.80
N PRO A 252 11.32 -12.34 -4.14
CA PRO A 252 10.34 -12.79 -3.14
C PRO A 252 10.28 -11.84 -1.95
N LEU A 253 9.07 -11.51 -1.48
CA LEU A 253 8.83 -10.66 -0.32
C LEU A 253 8.08 -11.42 0.77
N MET A 254 8.33 -11.05 2.03
CA MET A 254 7.41 -11.39 3.12
C MET A 254 6.11 -10.58 2.99
N SER A 255 6.22 -9.32 2.57
CA SER A 255 5.13 -8.39 2.23
C SER A 255 4.17 -8.00 3.36
N ASP A 256 4.41 -8.42 4.60
CA ASP A 256 3.63 -7.99 5.77
C ASP A 256 4.45 -7.94 7.08
N TYR A 257 5.66 -7.37 7.01
CA TYR A 257 6.55 -7.22 8.17
C TYR A 257 6.10 -6.05 9.08
N ASN A 258 5.12 -6.31 9.95
CA ASN A 258 4.58 -5.34 10.92
C ASN A 258 4.85 -5.76 12.39
N ASP A 259 4.57 -4.88 13.35
CA ASP A 259 4.88 -5.11 14.78
C ASP A 259 4.08 -6.25 15.44
N ALA A 260 2.96 -6.68 14.85
CA ALA A 260 2.25 -7.89 15.28
C ALA A 260 2.87 -9.18 14.71
N ASN A 261 3.64 -9.08 13.63
CA ASN A 261 4.27 -10.23 12.95
C ASN A 261 5.75 -10.43 13.30
N ILE A 262 6.33 -9.54 14.12
CA ILE A 262 7.70 -9.65 14.63
C ILE A 262 7.64 -10.24 16.03
N VAL A 263 8.22 -11.41 16.23
CA VAL A 263 8.30 -12.06 17.54
C VAL A 263 9.66 -11.76 18.16
N MET A 264 9.65 -11.15 19.33
CA MET A 264 10.82 -10.82 20.13
C MET A 264 11.12 -11.92 21.14
N THR A 265 12.40 -12.06 21.53
CA THR A 265 12.78 -12.86 22.70
C THR A 265 12.13 -12.31 23.97
N GLU A 266 12.01 -13.14 25.00
CA GLU A 266 11.38 -12.76 26.28
C GLU A 266 12.05 -11.53 26.94
N ASP A 267 13.37 -11.40 26.80
CA ASP A 267 14.12 -10.22 27.27
C ASP A 267 14.00 -8.99 26.35
N GLY A 268 13.36 -9.14 25.19
CA GLY A 268 13.11 -8.10 24.20
C GLY A 268 14.36 -7.57 23.50
N THR A 269 15.48 -8.29 23.56
CA THR A 269 16.76 -7.84 23.00
C THR A 269 16.94 -8.22 21.52
N GLU A 270 16.42 -9.38 21.13
CA GLU A 270 16.58 -9.95 19.80
C GLU A 270 15.22 -10.30 19.19
N VAL A 271 15.17 -10.38 17.85
CA VAL A 271 14.02 -10.96 17.16
C VAL A 271 14.17 -12.49 17.18
N ALA A 272 13.22 -13.15 17.84
CA ALA A 272 13.14 -14.60 17.93
C ALA A 272 12.64 -15.23 16.62
N GLY A 273 11.80 -14.54 15.86
CA GLY A 273 11.28 -15.02 14.59
C GLY A 273 10.27 -14.08 13.94
N VAL A 274 9.78 -14.49 12.78
CA VAL A 274 8.74 -13.78 12.02
C VAL A 274 7.58 -14.70 11.76
N ILE A 275 6.37 -14.18 11.82
CA ILE A 275 5.14 -14.94 11.58
C ILE A 275 4.31 -14.33 10.46
N ASP A 276 3.33 -15.11 10.01
CA ASP A 276 2.44 -14.82 8.90
C ASP A 276 3.11 -14.59 7.53
N LEU A 277 3.20 -15.67 6.75
CA LEU A 277 3.62 -15.64 5.35
C LEU A 277 2.41 -15.60 4.40
N GLY A 278 1.25 -15.08 4.85
CA GLY A 278 0.01 -15.03 4.06
C GLY A 278 0.15 -14.25 2.75
N ASP A 279 0.87 -13.14 2.81
CA ASP A 279 0.91 -12.12 1.75
C ASP A 279 2.14 -12.21 0.83
N VAL A 280 2.89 -13.33 0.91
CA VAL A 280 4.10 -13.53 0.12
C VAL A 280 3.85 -13.36 -1.38
N VAL A 281 4.75 -12.61 -2.03
CA VAL A 281 4.63 -12.21 -3.43
C VAL A 281 6.02 -11.94 -4.02
N ASN A 282 6.16 -12.07 -5.35
CA ASN A 282 7.36 -11.67 -6.08
C ASN A 282 7.22 -10.23 -6.63
N SER A 283 7.78 -9.25 -5.93
CA SER A 283 7.61 -7.81 -6.21
C SER A 283 8.93 -7.06 -6.02
N TRP A 284 8.91 -5.73 -5.89
CA TRP A 284 10.12 -4.92 -5.68
C TRP A 284 10.70 -5.14 -4.29
N ARG A 285 11.99 -5.46 -4.19
CA ARG A 285 12.69 -5.82 -2.94
C ARG A 285 12.66 -4.71 -1.88
N VAL A 286 12.69 -3.46 -2.32
CA VAL A 286 12.53 -2.28 -1.45
C VAL A 286 11.17 -2.23 -0.74
N ASN A 287 10.14 -2.91 -1.26
CA ASN A 287 8.81 -2.88 -0.66
C ASN A 287 8.80 -3.51 0.74
N ASP A 288 9.59 -4.55 1.01
CA ASP A 288 9.61 -5.17 2.34
C ASP A 288 10.03 -4.18 3.44
N VAL A 289 11.11 -3.42 3.21
CA VAL A 289 11.55 -2.39 4.16
C VAL A 289 10.61 -1.19 4.18
N ALA A 290 10.04 -0.78 3.04
CA ALA A 290 9.07 0.31 3.00
C ALA A 290 7.79 -0.02 3.79
N ILE A 291 7.34 -1.28 3.73
CA ILE A 291 6.22 -1.79 4.53
C ILE A 291 6.57 -1.75 6.01
N ALA A 292 7.73 -2.29 6.39
CA ALA A 292 8.20 -2.29 7.77
C ALA A 292 8.36 -0.87 8.34
N MET A 293 8.89 0.07 7.56
CA MET A 293 9.01 1.48 7.92
C MET A 293 7.65 2.12 8.17
N ALA A 294 6.64 1.84 7.33
CA ALA A 294 5.27 2.35 7.52
C ALA A 294 4.67 1.89 8.84
N TYR A 295 4.85 0.61 9.19
CA TYR A 295 4.37 0.09 10.47
C TYR A 295 5.19 0.60 11.67
N ALA A 296 6.51 0.76 11.53
CA ALA A 296 7.35 1.38 12.55
C ALA A 296 6.83 2.76 12.98
N MET A 297 6.34 3.57 12.02
CA MET A 297 5.76 4.89 12.30
C MET A 297 4.54 4.86 13.23
N ILE A 298 3.79 3.75 13.28
CA ILE A 298 2.55 3.62 14.05
C ILE A 298 2.67 2.71 15.29
N THR A 299 3.88 2.21 15.57
CA THR A 299 4.22 1.52 16.82
C THR A 299 4.06 2.43 18.04
N SER A 300 4.12 1.89 19.26
CA SER A 300 4.13 2.67 20.50
C SER A 300 5.23 3.75 20.50
N PHE A 301 6.45 3.44 20.02
CA PHE A 301 7.53 4.40 19.88
C PHE A 301 7.22 5.47 18.82
N GLY A 302 6.76 5.07 17.63
CA GLY A 302 6.44 5.99 16.54
C GLY A 302 5.31 6.97 16.87
N LYS A 303 4.29 6.50 17.61
CA LYS A 303 3.21 7.34 18.17
C LYS A 303 3.68 8.27 19.30
N GLY A 304 4.88 8.04 19.84
CA GLY A 304 5.49 8.86 20.88
C GLY A 304 5.60 10.34 20.50
N SER A 305 5.65 11.20 21.53
CA SER A 305 5.78 12.65 21.37
C SER A 305 4.72 13.30 20.47
N GLY A 306 3.50 12.74 20.46
CA GLY A 306 2.39 13.21 19.62
C GLY A 306 2.55 12.81 18.15
N GLY A 307 3.14 11.65 17.87
CA GLY A 307 3.41 11.15 16.51
C GLY A 307 4.67 11.72 15.85
N ARG A 308 5.39 12.64 16.53
CA ARG A 308 6.64 13.24 16.00
C ARG A 308 7.80 12.26 15.91
N ASN A 309 7.71 11.12 16.61
CA ASN A 309 8.68 10.04 16.51
C ASN A 309 8.50 9.18 15.26
N GLY A 310 7.43 9.33 14.49
CA GLY A 310 7.14 8.44 13.35
C GLY A 310 8.30 8.33 12.35
N LEU A 311 8.83 9.46 11.89
CA LEU A 311 9.99 9.47 10.97
C LEU A 311 11.25 8.88 11.60
N ALA A 312 11.48 9.10 12.89
CA ALA A 312 12.60 8.51 13.60
C ALA A 312 12.45 6.98 13.68
N ALA A 313 11.24 6.48 13.95
CA ALA A 313 10.94 5.06 13.99
C ALA A 313 11.24 4.38 12.64
N ALA A 314 10.76 4.97 11.54
CA ALA A 314 11.06 4.49 10.19
C ALA A 314 12.56 4.51 9.88
N ALA A 315 13.25 5.61 10.22
CA ALA A 315 14.68 5.74 9.98
C ALA A 315 15.53 4.77 10.80
N LEU A 316 15.15 4.47 12.05
CA LEU A 316 15.83 3.51 12.90
C LEU A 316 15.68 2.07 12.39
N LEU A 317 14.46 1.71 11.95
CA LEU A 317 14.23 0.42 11.29
C LEU A 317 15.06 0.31 9.99
N LEU A 318 15.05 1.35 9.16
CA LEU A 318 15.86 1.39 7.93
C LEU A 318 17.36 1.28 8.21
N SER A 319 17.84 1.94 9.27
CA SER A 319 19.25 1.88 9.70
C SER A 319 19.65 0.46 10.12
N GLY A 320 18.77 -0.25 10.84
CA GLY A 320 18.95 -1.67 11.13
C GLY A 320 19.01 -2.51 9.86
N PHE A 321 18.02 -2.36 8.98
CA PHE A 321 17.90 -3.10 7.72
C PHE A 321 19.13 -2.94 6.82
N SER A 322 19.60 -1.70 6.67
CA SER A 322 20.70 -1.36 5.75
C SER A 322 22.06 -1.92 6.18
N LYS A 323 22.20 -2.39 7.42
CA LYS A 323 23.40 -3.12 7.87
C LYS A 323 23.51 -4.51 7.27
N GLU A 324 22.38 -5.10 6.90
CA GLU A 324 22.27 -6.51 6.51
C GLU A 324 21.85 -6.64 5.04
N TYR A 325 21.24 -5.61 4.45
CA TYR A 325 20.78 -5.61 3.08
C TYR A 325 20.93 -4.23 2.41
N GLU A 326 21.71 -4.17 1.32
CA GLU A 326 21.98 -2.94 0.60
C GLU A 326 20.81 -2.54 -0.31
N LEU A 327 20.38 -1.27 -0.27
CA LEU A 327 19.45 -0.67 -1.22
C LEU A 327 20.21 0.08 -2.31
N ASN A 328 19.71 0.04 -3.54
CA ASN A 328 20.25 0.89 -4.60
C ASN A 328 19.77 2.36 -4.42
N ALA A 329 20.38 3.27 -5.19
CA ALA A 329 20.08 4.70 -5.08
C ALA A 329 18.62 5.04 -5.39
N GLU A 330 18.02 4.38 -6.39
CA GLU A 330 16.63 4.62 -6.79
C GLU A 330 15.64 4.07 -5.75
N GLU A 331 15.91 2.88 -5.23
CA GLU A 331 15.16 2.27 -4.13
C GLU A 331 15.13 3.20 -2.92
N THR A 332 16.29 3.74 -2.52
CA THR A 332 16.41 4.71 -1.42
C THR A 332 15.65 6.01 -1.72
N ALA A 333 15.77 6.52 -2.95
CA ALA A 333 15.12 7.76 -3.39
C ALA A 333 13.58 7.69 -3.35
N LEU A 334 13.01 6.50 -3.56
CA LEU A 334 11.57 6.28 -3.60
C LEU A 334 10.96 5.84 -2.25
N LEU A 335 11.77 5.59 -1.21
CA LEU A 335 11.27 5.13 0.10
C LEU A 335 10.14 6.00 0.66
N LYS A 336 10.24 7.34 0.58
CA LYS A 336 9.15 8.24 1.05
C LYS A 336 7.83 7.92 0.35
N HIS A 337 7.85 7.70 -0.96
CA HIS A 337 6.67 7.38 -1.75
C HIS A 337 6.13 6.00 -1.38
N LEU A 338 6.99 4.98 -1.31
CA LEU A 338 6.59 3.60 -1.02
C LEU A 338 6.03 3.45 0.41
N VAL A 339 6.63 4.11 1.40
CA VAL A 339 6.10 4.16 2.78
C VAL A 339 4.73 4.83 2.80
N ALA A 340 4.57 5.96 2.09
CA ALA A 340 3.26 6.61 1.95
C ALA A 340 2.24 5.72 1.23
N CYS A 341 2.66 4.95 0.22
CA CYS A 341 1.81 3.98 -0.46
C CYS A 341 1.32 2.91 0.52
N ARG A 342 2.19 2.31 1.36
CA ARG A 342 1.74 1.31 2.34
C ARG A 342 0.75 1.91 3.35
N LEU A 343 1.02 3.11 3.86
CA LEU A 343 0.09 3.80 4.77
C LEU A 343 -1.25 4.08 4.07
N ALA A 344 -1.23 4.53 2.81
CA ALA A 344 -2.43 4.77 2.00
C ALA A 344 -3.23 3.48 1.74
N LEU A 345 -2.57 2.35 1.44
CA LEU A 345 -3.23 1.05 1.33
C LEU A 345 -3.85 0.62 2.66
N SER A 346 -3.10 0.74 3.76
CA SER A 346 -3.58 0.37 5.11
C SER A 346 -4.83 1.14 5.51
N VAL A 347 -4.87 2.46 5.30
CA VAL A 347 -6.06 3.25 5.62
C VAL A 347 -7.23 2.96 4.67
N THR A 348 -6.95 2.70 3.39
CA THR A 348 -7.98 2.47 2.37
C THR A 348 -8.66 1.12 2.56
N PHE A 349 -7.88 0.03 2.62
CA PHE A 349 -8.41 -1.32 2.81
C PHE A 349 -8.89 -1.55 4.23
N GLY A 350 -8.26 -0.94 5.25
CA GLY A 350 -8.77 -0.96 6.62
C GLY A 350 -10.18 -0.35 6.72
N ASN A 351 -10.37 0.86 6.17
CA ASN A 351 -11.68 1.51 6.12
C ASN A 351 -12.69 0.69 5.30
N TYR A 352 -12.29 0.15 4.15
CA TYR A 352 -13.14 -0.72 3.34
C TYR A 352 -13.62 -1.94 4.14
N SER A 353 -12.70 -2.69 4.72
CA SER A 353 -12.98 -3.94 5.43
C SER A 353 -13.80 -3.70 6.68
N TYR A 354 -13.54 -2.61 7.42
CA TYR A 354 -14.36 -2.22 8.57
C TYR A 354 -15.80 -1.91 8.16
N LYS A 355 -16.05 -1.27 7.01
CA LYS A 355 -17.42 -1.07 6.50
C LYS A 355 -18.14 -2.39 6.19
N GLN A 356 -17.41 -3.42 5.75
CA GLN A 356 -17.98 -4.75 5.51
C GLN A 356 -18.22 -5.53 6.81
N GLN A 357 -17.41 -5.29 7.86
CA GLN A 357 -17.52 -5.96 9.15
C GLN A 357 -17.41 -4.96 10.31
N PRO A 358 -18.43 -4.09 10.55
CA PRO A 358 -18.31 -3.01 11.53
C PRO A 358 -18.13 -3.45 12.98
N TRP A 359 -18.38 -4.72 13.28
CA TRP A 359 -18.15 -5.31 14.61
C TRP A 359 -16.69 -5.73 14.86
N ASN A 360 -15.84 -5.71 13.83
CA ASN A 360 -14.46 -6.18 13.92
C ASN A 360 -13.48 -5.00 14.05
N GLU A 361 -13.34 -4.50 15.28
CA GLU A 361 -12.47 -3.36 15.60
C GLU A 361 -10.97 -3.62 15.30
N TYR A 362 -10.54 -4.89 15.29
CA TYR A 362 -9.17 -5.27 14.91
C TYR A 362 -8.77 -4.76 13.52
N LEU A 363 -9.73 -4.61 12.59
CA LEU A 363 -9.49 -4.06 11.25
C LEU A 363 -9.00 -2.60 11.26
N LEU A 364 -9.21 -1.89 12.37
CA LEU A 364 -8.79 -0.50 12.56
C LEU A 364 -7.46 -0.37 13.32
N LEU A 365 -6.92 -1.47 13.86
CA LEU A 365 -5.71 -1.48 14.71
C LEU A 365 -4.56 -0.69 14.09
N HIS A 366 -4.29 -0.93 12.80
CA HIS A 366 -3.27 -0.21 12.05
C HIS A 366 -3.83 0.98 11.27
N ALA A 367 -5.08 0.90 10.79
CA ALA A 367 -5.66 1.91 9.91
C ALA A 367 -5.87 3.27 10.60
N GLU A 368 -6.38 3.32 11.83
CA GLU A 368 -6.63 4.57 12.52
C GLU A 368 -5.34 5.39 12.79
N PRO A 369 -4.29 4.79 13.38
CA PRO A 369 -3.00 5.47 13.55
C PRO A 369 -2.33 5.86 12.23
N ALA A 370 -2.53 5.08 11.16
CA ALA A 370 -1.91 5.31 9.87
C ALA A 370 -2.33 6.64 9.22
N TRP A 371 -3.53 7.17 9.52
CA TRP A 371 -3.93 8.49 9.03
C TRP A 371 -3.01 9.62 9.52
N ALA A 372 -2.63 9.59 10.80
CA ALA A 372 -1.74 10.60 11.38
C ALA A 372 -0.34 10.48 10.81
N ALA A 373 0.18 9.25 10.70
CA ALA A 373 1.49 8.97 10.09
C ALA A 373 1.54 9.40 8.62
N LEU A 374 0.49 9.09 7.83
CA LEU A 374 0.42 9.45 6.41
C LEU A 374 0.39 10.97 6.23
N ARG A 375 -0.46 11.68 6.98
CA ARG A 375 -0.51 13.15 6.94
C ARG A 375 0.84 13.77 7.29
N MET A 376 1.50 13.26 8.32
CA MET A 376 2.80 13.76 8.75
C MET A 376 3.86 13.54 7.66
N LEU A 377 4.07 12.30 7.21
CA LEU A 377 5.06 11.97 6.17
C LEU A 377 4.81 12.73 4.87
N TRP A 378 3.55 12.79 4.44
CA TRP A 378 3.21 13.37 3.14
C TRP A 378 3.35 14.89 3.12
N ARG A 379 3.14 15.56 4.26
CA ARG A 379 3.33 17.02 4.40
C ARG A 379 4.78 17.42 4.68
N SER A 380 5.63 16.50 5.14
CA SER A 380 7.05 16.77 5.38
C SER A 380 7.79 17.13 4.09
N ASP A 381 8.76 18.04 4.22
CA ASP A 381 9.67 18.39 3.11
C ASP A 381 10.40 17.14 2.59
N ALA A 382 10.35 16.93 1.27
CA ALA A 382 10.89 15.72 0.66
C ALA A 382 12.41 15.64 0.72
N ALA A 383 13.13 16.77 0.63
CA ALA A 383 14.58 16.79 0.71
C ALA A 383 15.05 16.46 2.13
N ARG A 384 14.40 17.04 3.14
CA ARG A 384 14.69 16.74 4.55
C ARG A 384 14.43 15.28 4.93
N VAL A 385 13.32 14.69 4.46
CA VAL A 385 13.03 13.26 4.69
C VAL A 385 14.05 12.38 4.00
N ARG A 386 14.45 12.74 2.77
CA ARG A 386 15.52 12.05 2.04
C ARG A 386 16.84 12.09 2.81
N GLU A 387 17.26 13.24 3.30
CA GLU A 387 18.48 13.36 4.12
C GLU A 387 18.44 12.45 5.36
N LEU A 388 17.29 12.33 6.03
CA LEU A 388 17.12 11.42 7.17
C LEU A 388 17.27 9.95 6.75
N PHE A 389 16.67 9.55 5.63
CA PHE A 389 16.76 8.17 5.14
C PHE A 389 18.15 7.84 4.59
N GLU A 390 18.83 8.78 3.94
CA GLU A 390 20.22 8.63 3.51
C GLU A 390 21.18 8.50 4.70
N ALA A 391 20.95 9.27 5.77
CA ALA A 391 21.71 9.12 7.01
C ALA A 391 21.48 7.76 7.70
N ALA A 392 20.27 7.19 7.56
CA ALA A 392 19.95 5.86 8.06
C ALA A 392 20.69 4.78 7.24
N THR A 393 20.69 4.87 5.92
CA THR A 393 21.33 3.87 5.05
C THR A 393 22.86 3.92 5.11
N SER A 394 23.46 5.07 5.44
CA SER A 394 24.93 5.20 5.61
C SER A 394 25.47 4.65 6.92
N GLY A 395 24.61 4.20 7.85
CA GLY A 395 25.00 3.65 9.15
C GLY A 395 25.49 4.68 10.17
N SER A 396 25.38 5.99 9.87
CA SER A 396 25.83 7.08 10.74
C SER A 396 24.75 7.60 11.71
N LEU A 397 23.52 7.09 11.62
CA LEU A 397 22.39 7.63 12.36
C LEU A 397 22.31 7.10 13.80
N SER A 398 22.58 7.96 14.78
CA SER A 398 22.32 7.66 16.19
C SER A 398 20.82 7.82 16.52
N VAL A 399 20.37 7.22 17.64
CA VAL A 399 18.98 7.35 18.12
C VAL A 399 18.62 8.81 18.41
N SER A 400 19.52 9.56 19.06
CA SER A 400 19.30 10.97 19.36
C SER A 400 19.20 11.82 18.09
N ASP A 401 20.03 11.54 17.09
CA ASP A 401 20.03 12.28 15.83
C ASP A 401 18.76 11.97 15.02
N ALA A 402 18.35 10.70 14.97
CA ALA A 402 17.10 10.29 14.31
C ALA A 402 15.89 11.05 14.88
N ILE A 403 15.80 11.11 16.22
CA ILE A 403 14.71 11.82 16.92
C ILE A 403 14.80 13.33 16.64
N ALA A 404 15.99 13.93 16.76
CA ALA A 404 16.17 15.37 16.55
C ALA A 404 15.81 15.78 15.12
N MET A 405 16.30 15.05 14.12
CA MET A 405 15.99 15.28 12.71
C MET A 405 14.49 15.11 12.43
N ALA A 406 13.86 14.03 12.92
CA ALA A 406 12.43 13.80 12.75
C ALA A 406 11.58 14.93 13.36
N HIS A 407 11.94 15.39 14.56
CA HIS A 407 11.21 16.46 15.24
C HIS A 407 11.38 17.80 14.53
N ALA A 408 12.58 18.10 14.00
CA ALA A 408 12.82 19.29 13.19
C ALA A 408 11.95 19.28 11.92
N ILE A 409 11.92 18.15 11.21
CA ILE A 409 11.05 17.95 10.03
C ILE A 409 9.58 18.19 10.37
N CYS A 410 9.12 17.70 11.52
CA CYS A 410 7.74 17.89 11.96
C CYS A 410 7.44 19.34 12.38
N ALA A 411 8.39 20.04 13.00
CA ALA A 411 8.22 21.41 13.47
C ALA A 411 8.13 22.42 12.31
N GLU A 412 8.87 22.17 11.23
CA GLU A 412 8.86 23.00 10.02
C GLU A 412 7.64 22.72 9.13
N GLY A 413 6.98 21.57 9.33
CA GLY A 413 5.73 21.15 8.69
C GLY A 413 4.48 21.89 9.16
N SER A 414 4.48 23.23 9.11
CA SER A 414 3.27 24.08 9.10
C SER A 414 3.55 25.41 8.40
N PRO A 415 3.79 25.35 7.09
CA PRO A 415 2.82 25.98 6.21
C PRO A 415 2.36 25.00 5.14
N ALA A 416 1.07 25.05 4.81
CA ALA A 416 0.55 24.40 3.62
C ALA A 416 1.46 24.76 2.43
N PRO A 417 1.74 23.82 1.50
CA PRO A 417 2.47 24.16 0.29
C PRO A 417 1.76 25.35 -0.33
N LYS A 418 2.51 26.45 -0.58
CA LYS A 418 2.04 27.47 -1.52
C LYS A 418 1.94 26.76 -2.86
N ARG A 419 0.77 26.19 -3.14
CA ARG A 419 0.41 25.73 -4.46
C ARG A 419 0.67 26.92 -5.37
N THR A 420 1.60 26.78 -6.31
CA THR A 420 1.57 27.62 -7.49
C THR A 420 0.18 27.38 -8.10
N PRO A 421 -0.69 28.40 -8.15
CA PRO A 421 -2.06 28.20 -8.58
C PRO A 421 -2.04 27.59 -9.99
N SER A 422 -2.78 26.50 -10.19
CA SER A 422 -2.92 25.83 -11.49
C SER A 422 -3.22 26.88 -12.56
N THR A 423 -2.64 26.80 -13.75
CA THR A 423 -2.89 27.82 -14.79
C THR A 423 -4.00 27.36 -15.73
N VAL A 424 -5.05 28.18 -15.88
CA VAL A 424 -6.14 28.01 -16.84
C VAL A 424 -5.92 28.95 -18.01
N THR A 425 -5.76 28.41 -19.21
CA THR A 425 -5.62 29.21 -20.44
C THR A 425 -6.98 29.55 -21.02
N PHE A 426 -7.33 30.83 -21.03
CA PHE A 426 -8.52 31.37 -21.66
C PHE A 426 -8.20 31.86 -23.07
N VAL A 427 -8.69 31.15 -24.08
CA VAL A 427 -8.39 31.45 -25.49
C VAL A 427 -9.38 32.49 -26.02
N THR A 428 -8.93 33.73 -26.20
CA THR A 428 -9.77 34.83 -26.69
C THR A 428 -8.96 35.85 -27.49
N GLY A 429 -9.52 36.33 -28.60
CA GLY A 429 -8.98 37.49 -29.34
C GLY A 429 -9.26 38.85 -28.69
N ASN A 430 -10.09 38.88 -27.63
CA ASN A 430 -10.51 40.10 -26.96
C ASN A 430 -10.05 40.11 -25.49
N ALA A 431 -9.08 40.97 -25.18
CA ALA A 431 -8.50 41.10 -23.84
C ALA A 431 -9.50 41.55 -22.77
N LYS A 432 -10.51 42.37 -23.11
CA LYS A 432 -11.52 42.83 -22.14
C LYS A 432 -12.44 41.69 -21.67
N LYS A 433 -12.63 40.65 -22.48
CA LYS A 433 -13.40 39.46 -22.09
C LYS A 433 -12.69 38.63 -21.02
N LEU A 434 -11.36 38.64 -20.98
CA LEU A 434 -10.60 37.98 -19.94
C LEU A 434 -10.90 38.63 -18.58
N GLU A 435 -10.88 39.96 -18.51
CA GLU A 435 -11.16 40.72 -17.29
C GLU A 435 -12.57 40.43 -16.76
N GLU A 436 -13.58 40.40 -17.63
CA GLU A 436 -14.95 40.05 -17.26
C GLU A 436 -15.07 38.61 -16.74
N VAL A 437 -14.43 37.65 -17.41
CA VAL A 437 -14.46 36.24 -17.01
C VAL A 437 -13.75 36.03 -15.68
N VAL A 438 -12.58 36.65 -15.48
CA VAL A 438 -11.87 36.62 -14.20
C VAL A 438 -12.74 37.22 -13.09
N ALA A 439 -13.38 38.36 -13.32
CA ALA A 439 -14.28 38.99 -12.34
C ALA A 439 -15.50 38.11 -12.00
N ILE A 440 -16.07 37.41 -12.99
CA ILE A 440 -17.19 36.48 -12.78
C ILE A 440 -16.74 35.25 -11.99
N LEU A 441 -15.60 34.65 -12.35
CA LEU A 441 -15.08 33.44 -11.68
C LEU A 441 -14.61 33.75 -10.26
N ALA A 442 -14.04 34.93 -10.05
CA ALA A 442 -13.58 35.41 -8.74
C ALA A 442 -14.74 35.59 -7.76
N ALA A 443 -15.94 35.95 -8.25
CA ALA A 443 -17.12 36.23 -7.44
C ALA A 443 -16.86 37.14 -6.21
N GLY A 444 -15.86 38.03 -6.29
CA GLY A 444 -15.44 38.93 -5.21
C GLY A 444 -14.28 38.44 -4.32
N GLY A 445 -13.65 37.30 -4.62
CA GLY A 445 -12.44 36.78 -3.94
C GLY A 445 -11.31 36.38 -4.89
N ASP A 446 -10.19 35.90 -4.34
CA ASP A 446 -9.05 35.43 -5.14
C ASP A 446 -9.34 34.06 -5.78
N LEU A 447 -8.92 33.88 -7.04
CA LEU A 447 -9.05 32.60 -7.72
C LEU A 447 -8.01 31.59 -7.23
N PRO A 448 -8.38 30.31 -7.01
CA PRO A 448 -7.44 29.26 -6.60
C PRO A 448 -6.51 28.80 -7.74
N PHE A 449 -6.65 29.39 -8.94
CA PHE A 449 -5.91 29.11 -10.16
C PHE A 449 -5.60 30.44 -10.89
N ARG A 450 -4.52 30.47 -11.67
CA ARG A 450 -4.13 31.63 -12.48
C ARG A 450 -4.83 31.54 -13.83
N VAL A 451 -5.51 32.59 -14.29
CA VAL A 451 -6.05 32.63 -15.66
C VAL A 451 -5.07 33.38 -16.56
N VAL A 452 -4.67 32.78 -17.68
CA VAL A 452 -3.80 33.40 -18.69
C VAL A 452 -4.54 33.51 -20.02
N ASN A 453 -4.27 34.56 -20.79
CA ASN A 453 -4.84 34.72 -22.13
C ASN A 453 -3.88 34.15 -23.18
N GLN A 454 -4.41 33.38 -24.12
CA GLN A 454 -3.70 33.00 -25.33
C GLN A 454 -4.55 33.33 -26.55
N LYS A 455 -3.99 34.10 -27.48
CA LYS A 455 -4.64 34.41 -28.74
C LYS A 455 -4.35 33.27 -29.72
N ILE A 456 -5.40 32.54 -30.11
CA ILE A 456 -5.34 31.48 -31.12
C ILE A 456 -6.43 31.75 -32.15
N ASP A 457 -6.06 31.74 -33.43
CA ASP A 457 -6.99 31.93 -34.54
C ASP A 457 -7.60 30.56 -34.90
N LEU A 458 -8.77 30.29 -34.34
CA LEU A 458 -9.51 29.05 -34.60
C LEU A 458 -10.35 29.18 -35.89
N PRO A 459 -10.54 28.08 -36.65
CA PRO A 459 -11.36 28.10 -37.86
C PRO A 459 -12.82 28.46 -37.58
N GLU A 460 -13.48 29.03 -38.58
CA GLU A 460 -14.93 29.24 -38.54
C GLU A 460 -15.65 27.89 -38.74
N LEU A 461 -16.44 27.50 -37.74
CA LEU A 461 -17.20 26.25 -37.73
C LEU A 461 -18.68 26.57 -37.90
N GLN A 462 -19.40 25.75 -38.67
CA GLN A 462 -20.85 25.81 -38.84
C GLN A 462 -21.53 24.72 -38.01
N GLY A 463 -22.63 25.05 -37.34
CA GLY A 463 -23.36 24.10 -36.49
C GLY A 463 -24.25 24.84 -35.48
N SER A 464 -24.82 24.07 -34.53
CA SER A 464 -25.48 24.69 -33.39
C SER A 464 -24.46 25.46 -32.53
N PRO A 465 -24.88 26.50 -31.79
CA PRO A 465 -23.97 27.24 -30.91
C PRO A 465 -23.22 26.35 -29.92
N GLU A 466 -23.87 25.30 -29.41
CA GLU A 466 -23.28 24.32 -28.50
C GLU A 466 -22.20 23.49 -29.19
N ASP A 467 -22.48 22.94 -30.38
CA ASP A 467 -21.52 22.11 -31.12
C ASP A 467 -20.29 22.92 -31.54
N VAL A 468 -20.51 24.15 -32.00
CA VAL A 468 -19.44 25.08 -32.37
C VAL A 468 -18.57 25.43 -31.16
N ALA A 469 -19.16 25.61 -29.98
CA ALA A 469 -18.40 25.91 -28.76
C ALA A 469 -17.55 24.71 -28.32
N VAL A 470 -18.13 23.50 -28.29
CA VAL A 470 -17.42 22.27 -27.91
C VAL A 470 -16.24 22.01 -28.84
N GLU A 471 -16.46 22.11 -30.16
CA GLU A 471 -15.42 21.83 -31.13
C GLU A 471 -14.33 22.91 -31.15
N LYS A 472 -14.68 24.19 -30.95
CA LYS A 472 -13.69 25.26 -30.76
C LYS A 472 -12.84 25.05 -29.50
N CYS A 473 -13.45 24.63 -28.39
CA CYS A 473 -12.71 24.30 -27.18
C CYS A 473 -11.74 23.13 -27.40
N ARG A 474 -12.18 22.09 -28.14
CA ARG A 474 -11.34 20.93 -28.49
C ARG A 474 -10.13 21.33 -29.34
N LEU A 475 -10.34 22.14 -30.38
CA LEU A 475 -9.27 22.62 -31.27
C LEU A 475 -8.30 23.54 -30.52
N ALA A 476 -8.82 24.44 -29.68
CA ALA A 476 -8.01 25.30 -28.82
C ALA A 476 -7.11 24.49 -27.88
N ALA A 477 -7.65 23.45 -27.23
CA ALA A 477 -6.88 22.60 -26.33
C ALA A 477 -5.75 21.85 -27.05
N GLN A 478 -5.98 21.41 -28.30
CA GLN A 478 -4.96 20.76 -29.12
C GLN A 478 -3.82 21.73 -29.48
N GLU A 479 -4.13 22.95 -29.91
CA GLU A 479 -3.10 23.95 -30.24
C GLU A 479 -2.33 24.45 -29.01
N VAL A 480 -2.99 24.68 -27.88
CA VAL A 480 -2.32 25.06 -26.61
C VAL A 480 -1.34 23.97 -26.19
N SER A 481 -1.74 22.69 -26.27
CA SER A 481 -0.88 21.55 -25.92
C SER A 481 0.33 21.41 -26.84
N LEU A 482 0.15 21.62 -28.16
CA LEU A 482 1.24 21.64 -29.13
C LEU A 482 2.21 22.81 -28.89
N SER A 483 1.69 24.00 -28.55
CA SER A 483 2.52 25.17 -28.23
C SER A 483 3.36 25.00 -26.96
N LEU A 484 2.83 24.29 -25.95
CA LEU A 484 3.56 23.94 -24.74
C LEU A 484 4.67 22.90 -24.99
N SER A 485 4.45 21.96 -25.93
CA SER A 485 5.46 20.96 -26.33
C SER A 485 6.63 21.53 -27.17
N LEU A 486 6.46 22.72 -27.74
CA LEU A 486 7.46 23.40 -28.59
C LEU A 486 8.21 24.55 -27.89
N SER A 487 8.09 24.67 -26.57
CA SER A 487 8.83 25.69 -25.79
C SER A 487 10.32 25.30 -25.69
N PRO A 488 11.28 26.12 -26.18
CA PRO A 488 12.65 25.67 -26.39
C PRO A 488 13.51 25.76 -25.12
N SER A 489 13.91 24.62 -24.59
CA SER A 489 15.20 24.45 -23.89
C SER A 489 16.28 24.07 -24.92
N LEU A 490 16.62 24.99 -25.83
CA LEU A 490 17.76 24.84 -26.72
C LEU A 490 18.47 26.18 -26.85
N SER A 491 19.51 26.35 -26.03
CA SER A 491 20.60 27.27 -26.30
C SER A 491 21.29 26.82 -27.60
N LEU A 492 21.03 27.54 -28.68
CA LEU A 492 21.91 27.52 -29.86
C LEU A 492 22.57 28.89 -29.96
N SER A 493 23.86 28.88 -29.67
CA SER A 493 24.81 29.92 -29.99
C SER A 493 24.76 30.30 -31.47
N LEU A 494 24.54 31.58 -31.75
CA LEU A 494 25.30 32.39 -32.71
C LEU A 494 25.07 33.88 -32.42
#